data_AF-A0A4V1SZK7-F1
#
_entry.id   AF-A0A4V1SZK7-F1
#
_cell.length_a   1.000
_cell.length_b   1.000
_cell.length_c   1.000
_cell.angle_alpha   90.00
_cell.angle_beta   90.00
_cell.angle_gamma   90.00
#
_symmetry.space_group_name_H-M   'P 1'
#
loop_
_entity.id
_entity.type
_entity.pdbx_description
1 polymer ?
#
loop_
_entity_poly.entity_id
_entity_poly.type
_entity_poly.pdbx_seq_one_letter_code
_entity_poly.pdbx_strand_id
1 'polypeptide(L)' 'MAKKGNRVQVILECTEHKNSGLPGTSRYISTK' A
#
# COMPACT_ATOMS: atom_id res chain seq x y z
N MET A 1 17.29 3.95 23.71
CA MET A 1 16.61 4.60 22.57
C MET A 1 16.71 3.66 21.38
N ALA A 2 15.67 2.86 21.12
CA ALA A 2 15.67 1.98 19.94
C ALA A 2 15.75 2.89 18.71
N LYS A 3 16.85 2.82 17.95
CA LYS A 3 17.00 3.56 16.69
C LYS A 3 15.74 3.28 15.88
N LYS A 4 14.93 4.30 15.62
CA LYS A 4 13.74 4.24 14.77
C LYS A 4 14.28 3.87 13.39
N GLY A 5 14.41 2.56 13.12
CA GLY A 5 14.80 2.07 11.81
C GLY A 5 13.82 2.64 10.79
N ASN A 6 14.24 2.72 9.53
CA ASN A 6 13.45 3.27 8.42
C ASN A 6 12.25 2.36 8.09
N ARG A 7 11.35 2.19 9.06
CA ARG A 7 10.10 1.46 8.90
C ARG A 7 9.15 2.34 8.12
N VAL A 8 8.91 1.96 6.87
CA VAL A 8 8.05 2.71 5.94
C VAL A 8 6.82 1.86 5.69
N GLN A 9 5.63 2.45 5.85
CA GLN A 9 4.39 1.81 5.42
C GLN A 9 4.36 1.81 3.89
N VAL A 10 4.22 0.63 3.30
CA VAL A 10 4.10 0.43 1.86
C VAL A 10 2.67 0.02 1.57
N ILE A 11 2.02 0.75 0.67
CA ILE A 11 0.67 0.44 0.20
C ILE A 11 0.78 -0.03 -1.25
N LEU A 12 0.39 -1.26 -1.51
CA LEU A 12 0.34 -1.85 -2.85
C LEU A 12 -1.11 -1.80 -3.34
N GLU A 13 -1.36 -1.15 -4.47
CA GLU A 13 -2.68 -0.97 -5.06
C GLU A 13 -2.80 -1.83 -6.33
N CYS A 14 -3.94 -2.52 -6.50
CA CYS A 14 -4.20 -3.30 -7.73
C CYS A 14 -4.47 -2.37 -8.92
N THR A 15 -3.61 -2.44 -9.93
CA THR A 15 -3.65 -1.56 -11.11
C THR A 15 -4.80 -1.86 -12.06
N GLU A 16 -5.16 -3.13 -12.17
CA GLU A 16 -6.23 -3.64 -13.02
C GLU A 16 -7.59 -3.14 -12.54
N HIS A 17 -7.80 -3.16 -11.22
CA HIS A 17 -8.99 -2.61 -10.60
C HIS A 17 -9.00 -1.07 -10.68
N LYS A 18 -7.87 -0.40 -10.48
CA LYS A 18 -7.77 1.06 -10.64
C LYS A 18 -8.19 1.52 -12.04
N ASN A 19 -7.81 0.76 -13.06
CA ASN A 19 -8.07 1.10 -14.46
C ASN A 19 -9.47 0.69 -14.95
N SER A 20 -10.26 -0.01 -14.15
CA SER A 20 -11.59 -0.48 -14.57
C SER A 20 -12.69 0.59 -14.47
N GLY A 21 -12.43 1.72 -13.80
CA GLY A 21 -13.42 2.78 -13.57
C GLY A 21 -14.51 2.40 -12.57
N LEU A 22 -14.38 1.25 -11.90
CA LEU A 22 -15.30 0.79 -10.86
C LEU A 22 -15.01 1.46 -9.51
N PRO A 23 -16.02 1.64 -8.65
CA PRO A 23 -15.82 2.21 -7.32
C PRO A 23 -15.02 1.26 -6.42
N GLY A 24 -13.99 1.81 -5.78
CA GLY A 24 -13.11 1.06 -4.87
C GLY A 24 -11.84 0.55 -5.55
N THR A 25 -10.83 0.24 -4.75
CA THR A 25 -9.57 -0.35 -5.25
C THR A 25 -8.94 -1.22 -4.18
N SER A 26 -8.54 -2.43 -4.56
CA SER A 26 -7.89 -3.38 -3.66
C SER A 26 -6.51 -2.86 -3.25
N ARG A 27 -6.25 -2.78 -1.94
CA ARG A 27 -4.99 -2.30 -1.37
C ARG A 27 -4.44 -3.26 -0.33
N TYR A 28 -3.15 -3.55 -0.42
CA TYR A 28 -2.40 -4.31 0.58
C TYR A 28 -1.47 -3.37 1.34
N ILE A 29 -1.60 -3.35 2.67
CA ILE A 29 -0.80 -2.49 3.55
C ILE A 29 0.26 -3.36 4.23
N SER A 30 1.52 -3.01 4.04
CA SER A 30 2.66 -3.67 4.66
C SER A 30 3.61 -2.64 5.26
N THR A 31 4.57 -3.11 6.04
CA THR A 31 5.68 -2.29 6.54
C THR A 31 6.98 -2.88 6.03
N LYS A 32 7.85 -2.05 5.47
CA LYS A 32 9.22 -2.39 5.08
C LYS A 32 10.19 -1.87 6.13
#